data_AF-A0A2W1L3S0-F1
#
_entry.id   AF-A0A2W1L3S0-F1
#
_cell.length_a   1.000
_cell.length_b   1.000
_cell.length_c   1.000
_cell.angle_alpha   90.00
_cell.angle_beta   90.00
_cell.angle_gamma   90.00
#
_symmetry.space_group_name_H-M   'P 1'
#
loop_
_entity.id
_entity.type
_entity.pdbx_description
1 polymer ?
#
loop_
_entity_poly.entity_id
_entity_poly.type
_entity_poly.pdbx_seq_one_letter_code
_entity_poly.pdbx_strand_id
1 'polypeptide(L)'
;MKISDSSRTLFHGDRVILMNRKTGAWLKISKECFDILEVALEQHLTRDELLNRFQEAQDRQYFNGLLAKLDELGYWEIPHSPHLREVSFSLTQRCNLQCTHCIVDALNTSTSDCLSTADIINICVYT
;
A
#
# COMPACT_ATOMS: atom_id res chain seq x y z
N MET A 1 -10.02 -10.08 -8.82
CA MET A 1 -8.82 -9.76 -8.01
C MET A 1 -8.17 -8.49 -8.58
N LYS A 2 -7.52 -7.63 -7.79
CA LYS A 2 -6.83 -6.41 -8.28
C LYS A 2 -5.45 -6.27 -7.65
N ILE A 3 -4.45 -5.82 -8.41
CA ILE A 3 -3.06 -5.65 -7.95
C ILE A 3 -2.92 -4.32 -7.19
N SER A 4 -2.15 -4.31 -6.10
CA SER A 4 -1.87 -3.09 -5.34
C SER A 4 -0.95 -2.12 -6.09
N ASP A 5 -1.11 -0.81 -5.88
CA ASP A 5 -0.21 0.22 -6.45
C ASP A 5 1.24 0.08 -5.98
N SER A 6 1.42 -0.55 -4.82
CA SER A 6 2.74 -0.81 -4.22
C SER A 6 3.44 -1.99 -4.88
N SER A 7 2.68 -2.83 -5.60
CA SER A 7 3.20 -4.00 -6.28
C SER A 7 3.90 -3.66 -7.59
N ARG A 8 4.93 -4.44 -7.91
CA ARG A 8 5.61 -4.44 -9.21
C ARG A 8 5.90 -5.85 -9.66
N THR A 9 5.93 -6.01 -10.98
CA THR A 9 6.22 -7.26 -11.66
C THR A 9 7.44 -7.04 -12.55
N LEU A 10 8.46 -7.89 -12.40
CA LEU A 10 9.67 -7.88 -13.23
C LEU A 10 9.78 -9.21 -13.98
N PHE A 11 10.19 -9.15 -15.24
CA PHE A 11 10.26 -10.30 -16.13
C PHE A 11 11.72 -10.58 -16.53
N HIS A 12 12.13 -11.84 -16.49
CA HIS A 12 13.43 -12.28 -16.98
C HIS A 12 13.37 -13.73 -17.48
N GLY A 13 13.44 -13.93 -18.79
CA GLY A 13 13.35 -15.26 -19.40
C GLY A 13 12.03 -15.97 -19.06
N ASP A 14 12.12 -17.15 -18.47
CA ASP A 14 11.00 -17.98 -18.01
C ASP A 14 10.57 -17.68 -16.56
N ARG A 15 11.09 -16.61 -15.96
CA ARG A 15 10.84 -16.24 -14.56
C ARG A 15 10.22 -14.85 -14.44
N VAL A 16 9.36 -14.74 -13.42
CA VAL A 16 8.69 -13.50 -13.05
C VAL A 16 8.89 -13.25 -11.55
N ILE A 17 9.25 -12.02 -11.19
CA ILE A 17 9.36 -11.57 -9.80
C ILE A 17 8.18 -10.65 -9.50
N LEU A 18 7.39 -11.05 -8.52
CA LEU A 18 6.29 -10.28 -7.94
C LEU A 18 6.79 -9.66 -6.64
N MET A 19 6.75 -8.35 -6.51
CA MET A 19 7.27 -7.67 -5.32
C MET A 19 6.33 -6.60 -4.80
N ASN A 20 6.39 -6.36 -3.49
CA ASN A 20 5.76 -5.22 -2.86
C ASN A 20 6.83 -4.20 -2.48
N ARG A 21 6.82 -3.04 -3.14
CA ARG A 21 7.85 -1.99 -2.96
C ARG A 21 7.80 -1.33 -1.59
N LYS A 22 6.67 -1.38 -0.87
CA LYS A 22 6.56 -0.81 0.48
C LYS A 22 7.25 -1.67 1.52
N THR A 23 7.15 -3.00 1.39
CA THR A 23 7.71 -3.94 2.36
C THR A 23 9.07 -4.49 1.93
N GLY A 24 9.40 -4.41 0.64
CA GLY A 24 10.60 -5.04 0.06
C GLY A 24 10.47 -6.56 -0.11
N ALA A 25 9.35 -7.16 0.29
CA ALA A 25 9.10 -8.58 0.11
C ALA A 25 8.88 -8.91 -1.37
N TRP A 26 9.28 -10.11 -1.79
CA TRP A 26 9.15 -10.58 -3.17
C TRP A 26 8.97 -12.08 -3.26
N LEU A 27 8.36 -12.52 -4.35
CA LEU A 27 8.13 -13.92 -4.72
C LEU A 27 8.54 -14.12 -6.17
N LYS A 28 9.29 -15.18 -6.45
CA LYS A 28 9.63 -15.59 -7.82
C LYS A 28 8.76 -16.76 -8.25
N ILE A 29 8.15 -16.65 -9.42
CA ILE A 29 7.31 -17.68 -10.05
C ILE A 29 7.77 -17.95 -11.49
N SER A 30 7.30 -19.04 -12.10
CA SER A 30 7.48 -19.25 -13.54
C SER A 30 6.61 -18.27 -14.32
N LYS A 31 7.02 -17.99 -15.56
CA LYS A 31 6.23 -17.20 -16.49
C LYS A 31 4.86 -17.83 -16.75
N GLU A 32 4.81 -19.15 -16.92
CA GLU A 32 3.55 -19.90 -17.07
C GLU A 32 2.55 -19.64 -15.94
N CYS A 33 2.98 -19.68 -14.67
CA CYS A 33 2.09 -19.38 -13.55
C CYS A 33 1.63 -17.91 -13.56
N PHE A 34 2.50 -16.99 -14.00
CA PHE A 34 2.12 -15.59 -14.14
C PHE A 34 1.12 -15.39 -15.28
N ASP A 35 1.31 -16.04 -16.43
CA ASP A 35 0.41 -15.94 -17.59
C ASP A 35 -1.01 -16.41 -17.21
N ILE A 36 -1.13 -17.47 -16.38
CA ILE A 36 -2.42 -17.91 -15.82
C ILE A 36 -3.03 -16.84 -14.90
N LEU A 37 -2.22 -16.22 -14.03
CA LEU A 37 -2.69 -15.12 -13.17
C LEU A 37 -3.13 -13.90 -13.98
N GLU A 38 -2.42 -13.57 -15.06
CA GLU A 38 -2.72 -12.47 -15.96
C GLU A 38 -4.08 -12.68 -16.64
N VAL A 39 -4.33 -13.86 -17.21
CA VAL A 39 -5.63 -14.23 -17.78
C VAL A 39 -6.75 -14.09 -16.74
N ALA A 40 -6.50 -14.51 -15.49
CA ALA A 40 -7.49 -14.38 -14.42
C ALA A 40 -7.78 -12.91 -14.06
N LEU A 41 -6.77 -12.04 -14.11
CA LEU A 41 -6.91 -10.61 -13.86
C LEU A 41 -7.66 -9.90 -15.00
N GLU A 42 -7.34 -10.22 -16.25
CA GLU A 42 -8.00 -9.70 -17.45
C GLU A 42 -9.48 -10.09 -17.49
N GLN A 43 -9.81 -11.31 -17.08
CA GLN A 43 -11.19 -11.80 -16.99
C GLN A 43 -11.89 -11.40 -15.69
N HIS A 44 -11.24 -10.60 -14.83
CA HIS A 44 -11.76 -10.17 -13.54
C HIS A 44 -12.23 -11.30 -12.61
N LEU A 45 -11.60 -12.47 -12.70
CA LEU A 45 -11.98 -13.63 -11.91
C LEU A 45 -11.77 -13.38 -10.41
N THR A 46 -12.65 -13.97 -9.62
CA THR A 46 -12.46 -14.19 -8.19
C THR A 46 -11.48 -15.35 -7.96
N ARG A 47 -11.00 -15.47 -6.71
CA ARG A 47 -10.14 -16.60 -6.30
C ARG A 47 -10.82 -17.94 -6.58
N ASP A 48 -12.08 -18.08 -6.17
CA ASP A 48 -12.80 -19.34 -6.29
C ASP A 48 -13.08 -19.69 -7.76
N GLU A 49 -13.42 -18.70 -8.59
CA GLU A 49 -13.60 -18.92 -10.04
C GLU A 49 -12.33 -19.39 -10.71
N LEU A 50 -11.18 -18.79 -10.40
CA LEU A 50 -9.87 -19.23 -10.91
C LEU A 50 -9.57 -20.66 -10.46
N LEU A 51 -9.70 -20.95 -9.17
CA LEU A 51 -9.40 -22.29 -8.62
C LEU A 51 -10.33 -23.37 -9.21
N ASN A 52 -11.58 -23.04 -9.48
CA ASN A 52 -12.54 -23.95 -10.09
C ASN A 52 -12.27 -24.22 -11.58
N ARG A 53 -11.40 -23.46 -12.25
CA ARG A 53 -11.00 -23.74 -13.64
C ARG A 53 -9.96 -24.85 -13.77
N PHE A 54 -9.22 -25.15 -12.70
CA PHE A 54 -8.27 -26.27 -12.70
C PHE A 54 -9.00 -27.60 -12.57
N GLN A 55 -8.82 -28.50 -13.53
CA GLN A 55 -9.41 -29.83 -13.50
C GLN A 55 -8.73 -30.71 -12.46
N GLU A 56 -7.40 -30.67 -12.43
CA GLU A 56 -6.59 -31.46 -11.52
C GLU A 56 -6.55 -30.88 -10.10
N ALA A 57 -6.74 -31.73 -9.10
CA ALA A 57 -6.73 -31.32 -7.70
C ALA A 57 -5.37 -30.77 -7.26
N GLN A 58 -4.28 -31.33 -7.81
CA GLN A 58 -2.92 -30.92 -7.49
C GLN A 58 -2.63 -29.49 -7.96
N ASP A 59 -3.04 -29.13 -9.18
CA ASP A 59 -2.84 -27.80 -9.74
C ASP A 59 -3.63 -26.76 -8.94
N ARG A 60 -4.87 -27.10 -8.58
CA ARG A 60 -5.72 -26.27 -7.73
C ARG A 60 -5.08 -26.01 -6.36
N GLN A 61 -4.53 -27.06 -5.73
CA GLN A 61 -3.86 -26.93 -4.44
C GLN A 61 -2.59 -26.07 -4.54
N TYR A 62 -1.80 -26.27 -5.60
CA TYR A 62 -0.61 -25.46 -5.87
C TYR A 62 -0.98 -23.98 -6.03
N PHE A 63 -1.96 -23.67 -6.89
CA PHE A 63 -2.37 -22.30 -7.16
C PHE A 63 -3.00 -21.64 -5.95
N ASN A 64 -3.76 -22.37 -5.14
CA ASN A 64 -4.28 -21.84 -3.88
C ASN A 64 -3.14 -21.44 -2.93
N GLY A 65 -2.08 -22.27 -2.85
CA GLY A 65 -0.86 -21.93 -2.10
C GLY A 65 -0.12 -20.71 -2.65
N LEU A 66 -0.07 -20.56 -3.98
CA LEU A 66 0.48 -19.36 -4.63
C LEU A 66 -0.33 -18.11 -4.25
N LEU A 67 -1.66 -18.16 -4.34
CA LEU A 67 -2.52 -17.03 -3.99
C LEU A 67 -2.38 -16.63 -2.51
N ALA A 68 -2.27 -17.60 -1.60
CA ALA A 68 -2.01 -17.33 -0.18
C ALA A 68 -0.66 -16.60 0.05
N LYS A 69 0.41 -17.03 -0.63
CA LYS A 69 1.70 -16.32 -0.59
C LYS A 69 1.61 -14.89 -1.14
N LEU A 70 0.76 -14.67 -2.14
CA LEU A 70 0.52 -13.32 -2.69
C LEU A 70 -0.30 -12.45 -1.72
N ASP A 71 -1.16 -13.04 -0.89
CA ASP A 71 -1.82 -12.33 0.21
C ASP A 71 -0.79 -11.87 1.25
N GLU A 72 0.08 -12.78 1.70
CA GLU A 72 1.14 -12.49 2.66
C GLU A 72 2.12 -11.42 2.13
N LEU A 73 2.40 -11.45 0.83
CA LEU A 73 3.21 -10.45 0.14
C LEU A 73 2.56 -9.06 0.12
N GLY A 74 1.25 -8.96 0.34
CA GLY A 74 0.47 -7.75 0.10
C GLY A 74 0.44 -7.39 -1.38
N TYR A 75 0.41 -8.39 -2.26
CA TYR A 75 0.43 -8.18 -3.71
C TYR A 75 -0.88 -7.58 -4.23
N TRP A 76 -1.99 -7.96 -3.59
CA TRP A 76 -3.33 -7.52 -3.95
C TRP A 76 -3.67 -6.16 -3.34
N GLU A 77 -4.49 -5.41 -4.06
CA GLU A 77 -5.15 -4.24 -3.51
C GLU A 77 -6.20 -4.70 -2.51
N ILE A 78 -6.07 -4.22 -1.27
CA ILE A 78 -7.10 -4.39 -0.25
C ILE A 78 -8.09 -3.23 -0.45
N PRO A 79 -9.39 -3.50 -0.63
CA PRO A 79 -10.39 -2.43 -0.71
C PRO A 79 -10.25 -1.52 0.50
N HIS A 80 -9.78 -0.29 0.27
CA HIS A 80 -9.59 0.67 1.35
C HIS A 80 -10.96 1.15 1.84
N SER A 81 -11.26 0.89 3.11
CA SER A 81 -11.97 1.90 3.89
C SER A 81 -11.00 3.07 4.06
N PRO A 82 -11.38 4.33 3.79
CA PRO A 82 -10.51 5.47 4.05
C PRO A 82 -10.23 5.53 5.55
N HIS A 83 -9.07 5.00 5.94
CA HIS A 83 -8.61 5.06 7.32
C HIS A 83 -7.57 6.17 7.41
N LEU A 84 -7.91 7.24 8.14
CA LEU A 84 -6.95 8.26 8.54
C LEU A 84 -5.85 7.57 9.35
N ARG A 85 -4.64 7.47 8.79
CA ARG A 85 -3.51 6.78 9.46
C ARG A 85 -2.78 7.71 10.42
N GLU A 86 -2.64 8.96 10.01
CA GLU A 86 -1.85 9.95 10.72
C GLU A 86 -2.39 11.33 10.39
N VAL A 87 -2.46 12.18 11.42
CA VAL A 87 -2.72 13.61 11.30
C VAL A 87 -1.55 14.33 11.95
N SER A 88 -0.94 15.25 11.22
CA SER A 88 0.10 16.12 11.77
C SER A 88 -0.48 17.52 11.97
N PHE A 89 -0.27 18.07 13.16
CA PHE A 89 -0.67 19.43 13.50
C PHE A 89 0.57 20.33 13.62
N SER A 90 0.60 21.41 12.85
CA SER A 90 1.55 22.52 13.08
C SER A 90 0.95 23.46 14.12
N LEU A 91 1.29 23.25 15.39
CA LEU A 91 0.70 23.98 16.53
C LEU A 91 0.98 25.49 16.48
N THR A 92 2.12 25.87 15.93
CA THR A 92 2.56 27.25 15.77
C THR A 92 3.40 27.36 14.52
N GLN A 93 3.39 28.54 13.89
CA GLN A 93 4.36 28.88 12.86
C GLN A 93 5.63 29.53 13.45
N ARG A 94 5.71 29.68 14.77
CA ARG A 94 6.84 30.32 15.43
C ARG A 94 7.98 29.35 15.66
N CYS A 95 9.20 29.83 15.44
CA CYS A 95 10.41 29.11 15.76
C CYS A 95 11.46 30.01 16.41
N ASN A 96 12.20 29.39 17.32
CA ASN A 96 13.54 29.74 17.76
C ASN A 96 14.55 30.34 16.80
N LEU A 97 14.46 29.81 15.59
CA LEU A 97 15.54 29.68 14.64
C LEU A 97 15.00 30.06 13.27
N GLN A 98 15.89 30.52 12.41
CA GLN A 98 15.59 30.95 11.05
C GLN A 98 16.46 30.15 10.09
N CYS A 99 16.17 28.85 10.00
CA CYS A 99 16.97 27.92 9.21
C CYS A 99 16.75 28.19 7.71
N THR A 100 17.84 28.32 6.95
CA THR A 100 17.80 28.53 5.48
C THR A 100 17.06 27.41 4.72
N HIS A 101 16.94 26.23 5.32
CA HIS A 101 16.26 25.06 4.74
C HIS A 101 14.85 24.80 5.33
N CYS A 102 14.29 25.75 6.10
CA CYS A 102 12.97 25.57 6.70
C CYS A 102 11.86 25.67 5.64
N ILE A 103 11.23 24.55 5.30
CA ILE A 103 10.12 24.51 4.33
C ILE A 103 8.87 25.27 4.81
N VAL A 104 8.74 25.47 6.12
CA VAL A 104 7.60 26.16 6.76
C VAL A 104 7.81 27.68 6.77
N ASP A 105 9.01 28.17 6.47
CA ASP A 105 9.41 29.57 6.62
C ASP A 105 8.98 30.16 7.97
N ALA A 106 9.40 29.47 9.03
CA ALA A 106 8.91 29.73 10.38
C ALA A 106 9.13 31.19 10.82
N LEU A 107 8.08 31.77 11.40
CA LEU A 107 8.08 33.12 11.93
C LEU A 107 8.90 33.20 13.22
N ASN A 108 9.36 34.38 13.57
CA ASN A 108 10.02 34.59 14.87
C ASN A 108 9.00 34.52 16.03
N THR A 109 9.50 34.47 17.26
CA THR A 109 8.67 34.29 18.47
C THR A 109 7.78 35.49 18.82
N SER A 110 7.95 36.64 18.16
CA SER A 110 7.18 37.86 18.44
C SER A 110 5.81 37.92 17.79
N THR A 111 5.51 36.99 16.88
CA THR A 111 4.20 36.89 16.24
C THR A 111 3.19 36.18 17.15
N SER A 112 1.89 36.39 16.88
CA SER A 112 0.81 35.68 17.57
C SER A 112 0.28 34.55 16.70
N ASP A 113 0.03 33.39 17.30
CA ASP A 113 -0.65 32.28 16.64
C ASP A 113 -2.15 32.59 16.44
N CYS A 114 -2.74 32.02 15.38
CA CYS A 114 -4.16 32.19 15.08
C CYS A 114 -5.09 31.34 15.95
N LEU A 115 -4.58 30.27 16.57
CA LEU A 115 -5.31 29.41 17.49
C LEU A 115 -4.67 29.50 18.88
N SER A 116 -5.52 29.57 19.90
CA SER A 116 -5.08 29.42 21.27
C SER A 116 -4.84 27.95 21.61
N THR A 117 -4.13 27.68 22.71
CA THR A 117 -3.98 26.33 23.24
C THR A 117 -5.33 25.65 23.51
N ALA A 118 -6.34 26.42 23.94
CA ALA A 118 -7.68 25.88 24.19
C ALA A 118 -8.37 25.45 22.89
N ASP A 119 -8.21 26.21 21.81
CA ASP A 119 -8.76 25.86 20.49
C ASP A 119 -8.16 24.55 19.97
N ILE A 120 -6.84 24.39 20.11
CA ILE A 120 -6.13 23.17 19.71
C ILE A 120 -6.60 21.97 20.53
N ILE A 121 -6.75 22.11 21.86
CA ILE A 121 -7.24 21.03 22.72
C ILE A 121 -8.65 20.60 22.28
N ASN A 122 -9.54 21.55 21.97
CA ASN A 122 -10.88 21.23 21.50
C ASN A 122 -10.83 20.44 20.17
N ILE A 123 -10.00 20.85 19.22
CA ILE A 123 -9.85 20.13 17.93
C ILE A 123 -9.45 18.66 18.16
N CYS A 124 -8.50 18.41 19.06
CA CYS A 124 -8.01 17.05 19.35
C CYS A 124 -9.00 16.17 20.12
N VAL A 125 -9.98 16.75 20.82
CA VAL A 125 -10.99 15.99 21.60
C VAL A 125 -12.13 15.49 20.71
N TYR A 126 -12.35 16.10 19.54
CA TYR A 126 -13.42 15.75 18.59
C TYR A 126 -12.95 14.91 17.39
N THR A 127 -11.67 14.53 17.33
CA THR A 127 -11.08 13.57 16.37
C THR A 127 -10.83 12.23 17.02
#